data_AF-A0A7S3J1Y5-F1
#
_entry.id   AF-A0A7S3J1Y5-F1
#
_cell.length_a   1.000
_cell.length_b   1.000
_cell.length_c   1.000
_cell.angle_alpha   90.00
_cell.angle_beta   90.00
_cell.angle_gamma   90.00
#
_symmetry.space_group_name_H-M   'P 1'
#
loop_
_entity.id
_entity.type
_entity.pdbx_description
1 polymer ?
#
loop_
_entity_poly.entity_id
_entity_poly.type
_entity_poly.pdbx_seq_one_letter_code
_entity_poly.pdbx_strand_id
1 'polypeptide(L)'
;NDIKRKVSIKLSSAMEEFNLQDDYQATEGVLRKKRSISASKVEEDKDYEEITDENYVLTEDEWLDVLAQTNKLSKIQKQRLFFSIKVGLPPKLRGRIWEFLVKVSKYKKRCHNNYSDFLSMPDVDDTEFTISKDVKRTFPSIDKHKEDWKTGTNKLFNVCKAYAAADPDVKYCQGMNYIVFLFLENC
;
A
#
# COMPACT_ATOMS: atom_id res chain seq x y z
N ASN A 1 28.31 -6.98 2.49
CA ASN A 1 27.17 -7.92 2.61
C ASN A 1 26.57 -8.05 4.02
N ASP A 2 27.05 -7.33 5.04
CA ASP A 2 26.40 -7.29 6.38
C ASP A 2 25.51 -6.07 6.63
N ILE A 3 25.86 -4.92 6.03
CA ILE A 3 25.15 -3.66 6.25
C ILE A 3 23.73 -3.71 5.66
N LYS A 4 23.58 -4.26 4.44
CA LYS A 4 22.26 -4.46 3.81
C LYS A 4 21.36 -5.39 4.64
N ARG A 5 21.91 -6.44 5.25
CA ARG A 5 21.17 -7.34 6.16
C ARG A 5 20.74 -6.61 7.42
N LYS A 6 21.64 -5.86 8.07
CA LYS A 6 21.32 -5.10 9.29
C LYS A 6 20.26 -4.01 9.07
N VAL A 7 20.26 -3.34 7.91
CA VAL A 7 19.25 -2.32 7.57
C VAL A 7 17.90 -2.95 7.25
N SER A 8 17.88 -4.05 6.49
CA SER A 8 16.65 -4.77 6.15
C SER A 8 15.97 -5.37 7.39
N ILE A 9 16.76 -5.87 8.35
CA ILE A 9 16.26 -6.35 9.66
C ILE A 9 15.70 -5.19 10.50
N LYS A 10 16.34 -4.01 10.48
CA LYS A 10 15.82 -2.84 11.23
C LYS A 10 14.51 -2.31 10.68
N LEU A 11 14.30 -2.34 9.36
CA LEU A 11 13.04 -1.90 8.76
C LEU A 11 11.95 -2.95 8.91
N SER A 12 12.27 -4.24 8.79
CA SER A 12 11.29 -5.31 9.04
C SER A 12 10.88 -5.38 10.50
N SER A 13 11.81 -5.20 11.45
CA SER A 13 11.55 -5.11 12.89
C SER A 13 10.77 -3.85 13.24
N ALA A 14 11.14 -2.70 12.65
CA ALA A 14 10.35 -1.48 12.81
C ALA A 14 8.93 -1.67 12.29
N MET A 15 8.74 -2.41 11.19
CA MET A 15 7.44 -2.77 10.59
C MET A 15 6.64 -3.85 11.34
N GLU A 16 7.32 -4.74 12.09
CA GLU A 16 6.71 -5.81 12.87
C GLU A 16 6.35 -5.36 14.31
N GLU A 17 7.00 -4.31 14.83
CA GLU A 17 6.65 -3.62 16.09
C GLU A 17 5.48 -2.62 15.95
N PHE A 18 4.83 -2.50 14.78
CA PHE A 18 3.71 -1.57 14.58
C PHE A 18 2.44 -2.02 15.32
N ASN A 19 2.37 -1.69 16.60
CA ASN A 19 1.10 -1.59 17.31
C ASN A 19 0.46 -0.23 16.95
N LEU A 20 -0.50 -0.23 16.03
CA LEU A 20 -1.17 0.99 15.50
C LEU A 20 -1.81 1.87 16.59
N GLN A 21 -2.07 1.33 17.78
CA GLN A 21 -2.79 1.99 18.86
C GLN A 21 -1.92 2.94 19.70
N ASP A 22 -0.69 2.55 20.02
CA ASP A 22 0.19 3.29 20.95
C ASP A 22 0.82 4.52 20.28
N ASP A 23 1.14 4.43 18.99
CA ASP A 23 1.75 5.52 18.21
C ASP A 23 0.74 6.57 17.70
N TYR A 24 -0.56 6.25 17.68
CA TYR A 24 -1.62 7.23 17.42
C TYR A 24 -1.60 8.33 18.49
N GLN A 25 -1.51 7.93 19.76
CA GLN A 25 -1.47 8.86 20.89
C GLN A 25 -0.18 9.69 20.90
N ALA A 26 0.95 9.11 20.48
CA ALA A 26 2.22 9.84 20.38
C ALA A 26 2.20 10.90 19.27
N THR A 27 1.64 10.57 18.10
CA THR A 27 1.56 11.51 16.97
C THR A 27 0.51 12.61 17.17
N GLU A 28 -0.65 12.28 17.73
CA GLU A 28 -1.62 13.27 18.20
C GLU A 28 -1.06 14.12 19.35
N GLY A 29 -0.27 13.53 20.25
CA GLY A 29 0.41 14.25 21.33
C GLY A 29 1.39 15.31 20.82
N VAL A 30 2.16 15.00 19.77
CA VAL A 30 3.07 15.96 19.12
C VAL A 30 2.29 17.07 18.40
N LEU A 31 1.23 16.72 17.66
CA LEU A 31 0.38 17.70 16.96
C LEU A 31 -0.41 18.60 17.94
N ARG A 32 -0.91 18.04 19.04
CA ARG A 32 -1.63 18.76 20.10
C ARG A 32 -0.71 19.68 20.89
N LYS A 33 0.52 19.25 21.20
CA LYS A 33 1.53 20.08 21.86
C LYS A 33 1.93 21.28 20.98
N LYS A 34 1.94 21.13 19.65
CA LYS A 34 2.15 22.23 18.68
C LYS A 34 1.02 23.27 18.71
N ARG A 35 -0.25 22.86 18.77
CA ARG A 35 -1.40 23.80 18.90
C ARG A 35 -1.38 24.62 20.19
N SER A 36 -0.84 24.05 21.28
CA SER A 36 -0.66 24.78 22.54
C SER A 36 0.56 25.71 22.51
N ILE A 37 1.63 25.37 21.80
CA ILE A 37 2.82 26.23 21.66
C ILE A 37 2.51 27.45 20.77
N SER A 38 1.71 27.29 19.70
CA SER A 38 1.25 28.42 18.87
C SER A 38 0.32 29.39 19.62
N ALA A 39 -0.23 28.97 20.77
CA ALA A 39 -1.11 29.80 21.59
C ALA A 39 -0.37 30.59 22.69
N SER A 40 0.94 30.35 22.91
CA SER A 40 1.70 31.05 23.95
C SER A 40 3.16 31.29 23.58
N LYS A 41 3.44 32.58 23.33
CA LYS A 41 4.73 33.31 23.26
C LYS A 41 5.55 33.27 21.97
N VAL A 42 5.57 34.47 21.35
CA VAL A 42 6.61 35.06 20.53
C VAL A 42 7.85 35.32 21.40
N GLU A 43 8.97 34.65 21.16
CA GLU A 43 10.32 35.16 21.42
C GLU A 43 11.21 34.74 20.24
N GLU A 44 11.93 35.73 19.68
CA GLU A 44 12.71 35.66 18.44
C GLU A 44 14.01 34.87 18.63
N ASP A 45 14.06 33.63 18.12
CA ASP A 45 15.32 32.94 17.82
C ASP A 45 15.44 32.74 16.30
N LYS A 46 16.54 33.24 15.74
CA LYS A 46 16.89 33.12 14.32
C LYS A 46 17.36 31.69 14.02
N ASP A 47 16.88 31.12 12.93
CA ASP A 47 17.11 29.76 12.40
C ASP A 47 16.12 28.65 12.82
N TYR A 48 14.86 29.00 13.07
CA TYR A 48 13.76 28.03 12.97
C TYR A 48 13.07 28.18 11.62
N GLU A 49 13.46 27.38 10.63
CA GLU A 49 12.58 27.14 9.47
C GLU A 49 11.27 26.58 10.02
N GLU A 50 10.18 27.32 9.81
CA GLU A 50 8.85 26.92 10.22
C GLU A 50 8.54 25.55 9.59
N ILE A 51 8.47 24.49 10.39
CA ILE A 51 8.21 23.13 9.91
C ILE A 51 6.75 23.09 9.45
N THR A 52 6.53 23.41 8.18
CA THR A 52 5.26 23.25 7.47
C THR A 52 5.00 21.76 7.22
N ASP A 53 3.73 21.39 7.06
CA ASP A 53 3.34 20.02 6.68
C ASP A 53 4.04 19.58 5.38
N GLU A 54 4.32 20.51 4.46
CA GLU A 54 5.03 20.26 3.20
C GLU A 54 6.51 19.87 3.39
N ASN A 55 7.21 20.48 4.36
CA ASN A 55 8.60 20.12 4.68
C ASN A 55 8.73 18.77 5.41
N TYR A 56 7.63 18.27 5.97
CA TYR A 56 7.61 17.02 6.72
C TYR A 56 7.28 15.79 5.86
N VAL A 57 6.53 15.98 4.76
CA VAL A 57 6.25 14.94 3.77
C VAL A 57 7.54 14.56 3.02
N LEU A 58 7.71 13.27 2.75
CA LEU A 58 8.81 12.77 1.96
C LEU A 58 8.63 13.13 0.49
N THR A 59 9.69 13.65 -0.12
CA THR A 59 9.78 13.88 -1.55
C THR A 59 9.77 12.56 -2.34
N GLU A 60 9.50 12.61 -3.65
CA GLU A 60 9.58 11.42 -4.51
C GLU A 60 10.97 10.75 -4.45
N ASP A 61 12.05 11.54 -4.41
CA ASP A 61 13.41 11.04 -4.30
C ASP A 61 13.69 10.34 -2.95
N GLU A 62 13.17 10.88 -1.85
CA GLU A 62 13.24 10.23 -0.55
C GLU A 62 12.46 8.90 -0.54
N TRP A 63 11.30 8.84 -1.20
CA TRP A 63 10.56 7.59 -1.39
C TRP A 63 11.33 6.57 -2.25
N LEU A 64 12.05 7.02 -3.28
CA LEU A 64 12.93 6.15 -4.06
C LEU A 64 14.10 5.63 -3.20
N ASP A 65 14.66 6.45 -2.32
CA ASP A 65 15.66 6.03 -1.33
C ASP A 65 15.12 4.97 -0.35
N VAL A 66 13.86 5.13 0.10
CA VAL A 66 13.15 4.13 0.92
C VAL A 66 13.00 2.81 0.17
N LEU A 67 12.50 2.84 -1.06
CA LEU A 67 12.30 1.64 -1.90
C LEU A 67 13.61 0.92 -2.21
N ALA A 68 14.67 1.67 -2.46
CA ALA A 68 15.99 1.13 -2.76
C ALA A 68 16.78 0.69 -1.51
N GLN A 69 16.26 0.95 -0.30
CA GLN A 69 16.93 0.69 0.97
C GLN A 69 18.38 1.24 0.97
N THR A 70 18.55 2.47 0.50
CA THR A 70 19.88 3.09 0.37
C THR A 70 20.44 3.46 1.75
N ASN A 71 21.73 3.79 1.80
CA ASN A 71 22.35 4.30 3.03
C ASN A 71 21.70 5.62 3.51
N LYS A 72 21.08 6.38 2.61
CA LYS A 72 20.35 7.61 2.92
C LYS A 72 19.06 7.36 3.73
N LEU A 73 18.52 6.13 3.72
CA LEU A 73 17.38 5.75 4.56
C LEU A 73 17.63 6.01 6.06
N SER A 74 18.88 5.87 6.52
CA SER A 74 19.25 6.19 7.90
C SER A 74 19.05 7.66 8.29
N LYS A 75 18.97 8.55 7.29
CA LYS A 75 18.68 9.98 7.47
C LYS A 75 17.18 10.28 7.52
N ILE A 76 16.33 9.34 7.08
CA ILE A 76 14.89 9.51 7.09
C ILE A 76 14.36 9.19 8.50
N GLN A 77 13.78 10.20 9.14
CA GLN A 77 13.17 10.04 10.45
C GLN A 77 11.89 9.19 10.36
N LYS A 78 11.69 8.28 11.32
CA LYS A 78 10.51 7.39 11.37
C LYS A 78 9.20 8.18 11.34
N GLN A 79 9.15 9.30 12.06
CA GLN A 79 7.97 10.14 12.17
C GLN A 79 7.62 10.82 10.83
N ARG A 80 8.62 11.24 10.04
CA ARG A 80 8.41 11.78 8.69
C ARG A 80 7.83 10.74 7.75
N LEU A 81 8.37 9.52 7.80
CA LEU A 81 7.84 8.39 7.02
C LEU A 81 6.36 8.13 7.37
N PHE A 82 6.03 8.07 8.66
CA PHE A 82 4.67 7.84 9.12
C PHE A 82 3.70 8.95 8.71
N PHE A 83 4.11 10.21 8.89
CA PHE A 83 3.31 11.35 8.46
C PHE A 83 3.07 11.33 6.94
N SER A 84 4.10 10.99 6.15
CA SER A 84 3.97 10.89 4.70
C SER A 84 3.00 9.80 4.26
N ILE A 85 2.97 8.65 4.96
CA ILE A 85 1.98 7.60 4.70
C ILE A 85 0.57 8.09 5.03
N LYS A 86 0.39 8.81 6.14
CA LYS A 86 -0.90 9.38 6.55
C LYS A 86 -1.43 10.43 5.57
N VAL A 87 -0.57 11.32 5.10
CA VAL A 87 -0.92 12.34 4.10
C VAL A 87 -1.27 11.70 2.77
N GLY A 88 -0.51 10.67 2.38
CA GLY A 88 -0.79 9.85 1.20
C GLY A 88 0.46 9.56 0.40
N LEU A 89 0.44 8.41 -0.27
CA LEU A 89 1.58 7.98 -1.08
C LEU A 89 1.60 8.70 -2.44
N PRO A 90 2.81 9.05 -2.95
CA PRO A 90 2.96 9.64 -4.27
C PRO A 90 2.30 8.77 -5.35
N PRO A 91 1.37 9.30 -6.18
CA PRO A 91 0.59 8.49 -7.12
C PRO A 91 1.46 7.61 -8.03
N LYS A 92 2.56 8.14 -8.55
CA LYS A 92 3.49 7.43 -9.45
C LYS A 92 4.25 6.29 -8.78
N LEU A 93 4.34 6.29 -7.45
CA LEU A 93 5.11 5.30 -6.68
C LEU A 93 4.23 4.34 -5.89
N ARG A 94 2.90 4.50 -5.89
CA ARG A 94 1.95 3.67 -5.11
C ARG A 94 2.18 2.18 -5.32
N GLY A 95 2.20 1.70 -6.57
CA GLY A 95 2.42 0.29 -6.87
C GLY A 95 3.69 -0.28 -6.22
N ARG A 96 4.82 0.42 -6.39
CA ARG A 96 6.11 0.00 -5.82
C ARG A 96 6.13 0.08 -4.29
N ILE A 97 5.54 1.12 -3.72
CA ILE A 97 5.48 1.31 -2.26
C ILE A 97 4.56 0.26 -1.64
N TRP A 98 3.38 0.00 -2.21
CA TRP A 98 2.49 -1.06 -1.74
C TRP A 98 3.13 -2.43 -1.86
N GLU A 99 3.77 -2.76 -2.99
CA GLU A 99 4.50 -4.02 -3.17
C GLU A 99 5.57 -4.21 -2.07
N PHE A 100 6.29 -3.14 -1.75
CA PHE A 100 7.29 -3.11 -0.70
C PHE A 100 6.66 -3.31 0.69
N LEU A 101 5.60 -2.58 1.02
CA LEU A 101 4.94 -2.62 2.32
C LEU A 101 4.34 -3.99 2.63
N VAL A 102 3.67 -4.61 1.65
CA VAL A 102 3.08 -5.94 1.81
C VAL A 102 4.09 -7.07 1.63
N LYS A 103 5.38 -6.74 1.40
CA LYS A 103 6.48 -7.70 1.26
C LYS A 103 6.19 -8.78 0.19
N VAL A 104 5.66 -8.40 -0.98
CA VAL A 104 5.23 -9.35 -2.04
C VAL A 104 6.32 -10.37 -2.39
N SER A 105 7.60 -9.97 -2.40
CA SER A 105 8.72 -10.88 -2.69
C SER A 105 8.82 -12.07 -1.73
N LYS A 106 8.37 -11.92 -0.48
CA LYS A 106 8.29 -13.02 0.51
C LYS A 106 7.17 -13.99 0.17
N TYR A 107 6.02 -13.48 -0.27
CA TYR A 107 4.87 -14.29 -0.69
C TYR A 107 5.12 -15.01 -2.01
N LYS A 108 5.70 -14.34 -3.01
CA LYS A 108 6.09 -14.95 -4.30
C LYS A 108 7.02 -16.15 -4.12
N LYS A 109 7.90 -16.15 -3.12
CA LYS A 109 8.78 -17.29 -2.82
C LYS A 109 8.07 -18.49 -2.17
N ARG A 110 6.92 -18.24 -1.53
CA ARG A 110 6.12 -19.27 -0.85
C ARG A 110 5.01 -19.84 -1.73
N CYS A 111 4.55 -19.07 -2.71
CA CYS A 111 3.55 -19.51 -3.67
C CYS A 111 4.23 -20.33 -4.77
N HIS A 112 3.95 -21.63 -4.81
CA HIS A 112 4.48 -22.53 -5.82
C HIS A 112 3.65 -22.51 -7.12
N ASN A 113 2.35 -22.18 -7.00
CA ASN A 113 1.44 -22.05 -8.12
C ASN A 113 1.61 -20.69 -8.79
N ASN A 114 1.52 -20.68 -10.11
CA ASN A 114 1.49 -19.46 -10.89
C ASN A 114 0.06 -18.95 -11.00
N TYR A 115 -0.07 -17.65 -11.25
CA TYR A 115 -1.35 -17.00 -11.53
C TYR A 115 -2.15 -17.68 -12.66
N SER A 116 -1.46 -18.17 -13.70
CA SER A 116 -2.05 -18.93 -14.80
C SER A 116 -2.74 -20.21 -14.35
N ASP A 117 -2.17 -20.88 -13.34
CA ASP A 117 -2.68 -22.17 -12.86
C ASP A 117 -4.06 -21.96 -12.24
N PHE A 118 -4.20 -20.94 -11.39
CA PHE A 118 -5.48 -20.55 -10.80
C PHE A 118 -6.51 -20.08 -11.84
N LEU A 119 -6.10 -19.36 -12.89
CA LEU A 119 -7.03 -18.96 -13.95
C LEU A 119 -7.59 -20.13 -14.75
N SER A 120 -6.83 -21.21 -14.87
CA SER A 120 -7.24 -22.43 -15.57
C SER A 120 -8.10 -23.38 -14.74
N MET A 121 -8.24 -23.13 -13.43
CA MET A 121 -9.12 -23.93 -12.59
C MET A 121 -10.60 -23.77 -13.02
N PRO A 122 -11.40 -24.85 -12.91
CA PRO A 122 -12.81 -24.82 -13.23
C PRO A 122 -13.57 -23.90 -12.28
N ASP A 123 -14.70 -23.36 -12.74
CA ASP A 123 -15.62 -22.62 -11.89
C ASP A 123 -16.24 -23.54 -10.83
N VAL A 124 -16.41 -23.00 -9.62
CA VAL A 124 -16.97 -23.69 -8.46
C VAL A 124 -18.03 -22.79 -7.84
N ASP A 125 -19.20 -23.35 -7.53
CA ASP A 125 -20.31 -22.66 -6.86
C ASP A 125 -20.75 -21.34 -7.53
N ASP A 126 -20.79 -21.32 -8.87
CA ASP A 126 -21.17 -20.15 -9.68
C ASP A 126 -20.37 -18.88 -9.35
N THR A 127 -19.10 -19.06 -8.98
CA THR A 127 -18.20 -17.98 -8.58
C THR A 127 -17.95 -17.02 -9.75
N GLU A 128 -17.68 -17.55 -10.95
CA GLU A 128 -17.49 -16.73 -12.15
C GLU A 128 -18.73 -15.88 -12.47
N PHE A 129 -19.93 -16.46 -12.31
CA PHE A 129 -21.18 -15.72 -12.51
C PHE A 129 -21.31 -14.55 -11.52
N THR A 130 -20.99 -14.78 -10.24
CA THR A 130 -21.01 -13.74 -9.20
C THR A 130 -20.01 -12.62 -9.49
N ILE A 131 -18.77 -12.97 -9.83
CA ILE A 131 -17.73 -12.00 -10.21
C ILE A 131 -18.20 -11.19 -11.43
N SER A 132 -18.78 -11.83 -12.45
CA SER A 132 -19.20 -11.16 -13.68
C SER A 132 -20.24 -10.06 -13.44
N LYS A 133 -21.17 -10.27 -12.49
CA LYS A 133 -22.16 -9.25 -12.09
C LYS A 133 -21.47 -8.07 -11.41
N ASP A 134 -20.52 -8.35 -10.53
CA ASP A 134 -19.77 -7.33 -9.80
C ASP A 134 -18.87 -6.50 -10.71
N VAL A 135 -18.16 -7.13 -11.64
CA VAL A 135 -17.34 -6.45 -12.65
C VAL A 135 -18.17 -5.45 -13.46
N LYS A 136 -19.36 -5.83 -13.95
CA LYS A 136 -20.24 -4.95 -14.74
C LYS A 136 -20.68 -3.69 -14.01
N ARG A 137 -20.79 -3.73 -12.68
CA ARG A 137 -21.16 -2.58 -11.84
C ARG A 137 -19.97 -1.85 -11.20
N THR A 138 -18.73 -2.29 -11.49
CA THR A 138 -17.50 -1.69 -10.96
C THR A 138 -17.01 -0.59 -11.88
N PHE A 139 -17.24 0.68 -11.51
CA PHE A 139 -16.80 1.85 -12.28
C PHE A 139 -17.13 1.75 -13.79
N PRO A 140 -18.42 1.64 -14.15
CA PRO A 140 -18.87 1.33 -15.52
C PRO A 140 -18.50 2.38 -16.58
N SER A 141 -18.06 3.57 -16.16
CA SER A 141 -17.56 4.63 -17.03
C SER A 141 -16.16 4.37 -17.59
N ILE A 142 -15.40 3.41 -17.04
CA ILE A 142 -14.03 3.13 -17.45
C ILE A 142 -14.02 2.04 -18.52
N ASP A 143 -13.62 2.41 -19.74
CA ASP A 143 -13.69 1.52 -20.92
C ASP A 143 -12.90 0.22 -20.78
N LYS A 144 -11.77 0.24 -20.06
CA LYS A 144 -10.91 -0.94 -19.84
C LYS A 144 -11.61 -2.08 -19.10
N HIS A 145 -12.70 -1.80 -18.37
CA HIS A 145 -13.45 -2.79 -17.61
C HIS A 145 -14.73 -3.25 -18.33
N LYS A 146 -14.97 -2.74 -19.55
CA LYS A 146 -16.09 -3.16 -20.41
C LYS A 146 -15.76 -4.39 -21.27
N GLU A 147 -14.50 -4.83 -21.30
CA GLU A 147 -14.10 -6.04 -21.99
C GLU A 147 -14.94 -7.23 -21.50
N ASP A 148 -15.47 -8.02 -22.44
CA ASP A 148 -16.23 -9.22 -22.09
C ASP A 148 -15.32 -10.18 -21.34
N TRP A 149 -15.69 -10.54 -20.11
CA TRP A 149 -14.90 -11.43 -19.27
C TRP A 149 -14.65 -12.79 -19.93
N LYS A 150 -15.54 -13.21 -20.85
CA LYS A 150 -15.40 -14.46 -21.60
C LYS A 150 -14.24 -14.47 -22.59
N THR A 151 -13.68 -13.32 -22.95
CA THR A 151 -12.48 -13.25 -23.79
C THR A 151 -11.21 -13.68 -23.04
N GLY A 152 -11.27 -13.71 -21.70
CA GLY A 152 -10.12 -13.93 -20.84
C GLY A 152 -9.17 -12.73 -20.74
N THR A 153 -9.50 -11.57 -21.32
CA THR A 153 -8.66 -10.36 -21.27
C THR A 153 -9.00 -9.42 -20.12
N ASN A 154 -10.20 -9.54 -19.55
CA ASN A 154 -10.67 -8.69 -18.47
C ASN A 154 -9.87 -8.91 -17.17
N LYS A 155 -8.91 -8.01 -16.90
CA LYS A 155 -7.98 -8.12 -15.76
C LYS A 155 -8.69 -8.12 -14.41
N LEU A 156 -9.73 -7.31 -14.25
CA LEU A 156 -10.49 -7.21 -13.00
C LEU A 156 -11.18 -8.54 -12.68
N PHE A 157 -11.84 -9.14 -13.69
CA PHE A 157 -12.43 -10.46 -13.57
C PHE A 157 -11.37 -11.52 -13.26
N ASN A 158 -10.29 -11.54 -14.03
CA ASN A 158 -9.25 -12.57 -13.92
C ASN A 158 -8.59 -12.58 -12.53
N VAL A 159 -8.28 -11.41 -11.95
CA VAL A 159 -7.69 -11.38 -10.59
C VAL A 159 -8.69 -11.87 -9.54
N CYS A 160 -9.97 -11.51 -9.64
CA CYS A 160 -11.00 -12.02 -8.74
C CYS A 160 -11.16 -13.55 -8.86
N LYS A 161 -11.18 -14.07 -10.09
CA LYS A 161 -11.26 -15.52 -10.35
C LYS A 161 -10.06 -16.25 -9.77
N ALA A 162 -8.86 -15.77 -10.05
CA ALA A 162 -7.63 -16.39 -9.57
C ALA A 162 -7.55 -16.39 -8.03
N TYR A 163 -7.99 -15.31 -7.37
CA TYR A 163 -8.06 -15.28 -5.91
C TYR A 163 -9.02 -16.33 -5.36
N ALA A 164 -10.24 -16.42 -5.91
CA ALA A 164 -11.25 -17.36 -5.44
C ALA A 164 -10.80 -18.83 -5.57
N ALA A 165 -10.01 -19.12 -6.61
CA ALA A 165 -9.40 -20.43 -6.81
C ALA A 165 -8.18 -20.67 -5.89
N ALA A 166 -7.44 -19.61 -5.54
CA ALA A 166 -6.27 -19.70 -4.67
C ALA A 166 -6.61 -19.91 -3.19
N ASP A 167 -7.78 -19.45 -2.74
CA ASP A 167 -8.28 -19.60 -1.38
C ASP A 167 -9.71 -20.18 -1.41
N PRO A 168 -9.85 -21.52 -1.53
CA PRO A 168 -11.15 -22.17 -1.70
C PRO A 168 -12.02 -22.14 -0.44
N ASP A 169 -11.45 -21.81 0.73
CA ASP A 169 -12.21 -21.67 1.97
C ASP A 169 -12.97 -20.34 2.01
N VAL A 170 -12.34 -19.27 1.51
CA VAL A 170 -12.93 -17.92 1.43
C VAL A 170 -13.69 -17.69 0.12
N LYS A 171 -13.14 -18.16 -1.00
CA LYS A 171 -13.63 -17.94 -2.37
C LYS A 171 -13.78 -16.44 -2.68
N TYR A 172 -14.64 -16.11 -3.63
CA TYR A 172 -14.99 -14.72 -3.92
C TYR A 172 -16.07 -14.21 -2.97
N CYS A 173 -15.75 -13.16 -2.22
CA CYS A 173 -16.74 -12.38 -1.47
C CYS A 173 -17.23 -11.17 -2.28
N GLN A 174 -18.52 -10.87 -2.20
CA GLN A 174 -19.11 -9.71 -2.88
C GLN A 174 -18.40 -8.41 -2.47
N GLY A 175 -18.07 -7.57 -3.45
CA GLY A 175 -17.37 -6.30 -3.21
C GLY A 175 -15.85 -6.36 -3.30
N MET A 176 -15.24 -7.54 -3.36
CA MET A 176 -13.77 -7.67 -3.54
C MET A 176 -13.27 -7.04 -4.84
N ASN A 177 -14.12 -6.96 -5.86
CA ASN A 177 -13.88 -6.25 -7.11
C ASN A 177 -13.39 -4.81 -6.90
N TYR A 178 -13.88 -4.08 -5.90
CA TYR A 178 -13.47 -2.69 -5.68
C TYR A 178 -12.03 -2.59 -5.17
N ILE A 179 -11.60 -3.53 -4.33
CA ILE A 179 -10.23 -3.61 -3.83
C ILE A 179 -9.28 -3.98 -4.98
N VAL A 180 -9.66 -4.98 -5.78
CA VAL A 180 -8.88 -5.38 -6.96
C VAL A 180 -8.74 -4.23 -7.95
N PHE A 181 -9.84 -3.52 -8.22
CA PHE A 181 -9.82 -2.34 -9.07
C PHE A 181 -8.86 -1.26 -8.55
N LEU A 182 -8.89 -0.97 -7.23
CA LEU A 182 -7.97 -0.01 -6.62
C LEU A 182 -6.51 -0.37 -6.90
N PHE A 183 -6.15 -1.65 -6.79
CA PHE A 183 -4.81 -2.09 -7.12
C PHE A 183 -4.50 -1.99 -8.61
N LEU A 184 -5.41 -2.40 -9.50
CA LEU A 184 -5.19 -2.35 -10.95
C LEU A 184 -4.99 -0.93 -11.49
N GLU A 185 -5.59 0.09 -10.87
CA GLU A 185 -5.44 1.48 -11.31
C GLU A 185 -4.26 2.22 -10.64
N ASN A 186 -3.62 1.62 -9.62
CA ASN A 186 -2.53 2.27 -8.86
C ASN A 186 -1.21 1.46 -8.84
N CYS A 187 -1.18 0.27 -9.44
CA CYS A 187 -0.01 -0.61 -9.51
C CYS A 187 0.54 -0.79 -10.92
#